data_AF-A0A1I0VF20-F1
#
_entry.id   AF-A0A1I0VF20-F1
#
_cell.length_a   1.000
_cell.length_b   1.000
_cell.length_c   1.000
_cell.angle_alpha   90.00
_cell.angle_beta   90.00
_cell.angle_gamma   90.00
#
_symmetry.space_group_name_H-M   'P 1'
#
loop_
_entity.id
_entity.type
_entity.pdbx_description
1 polymer ?
#
loop_
_entity_poly.entity_id
_entity_poly.type
_entity_poly.pdbx_seq_one_letter_code
_entity_poly.pdbx_strand_id
1 'polypeptide(L)'
;MDYSVEYRKNSIGMELFRQKYHDREKYLAYCRECPKYNTVWSCPPLQIDADAYLSKYAWVNVVGAKIILDQTVIEKADTPDKIKSEGWRIVTKVKHKVEAVLNGCIRI
;
A
#
# COMPACT_ATOMS: atom_id res chain seq x y z
N MET A 1 -15.16 21.78 0.72
CA MET A 1 -14.02 21.43 -0.16
C MET A 1 -14.56 20.36 -1.10
N ASP A 2 -13.76 19.61 -1.86
CA ASP A 2 -14.29 18.39 -2.50
C ASP A 2 -14.16 17.19 -1.54
N TYR A 3 -13.14 17.23 -0.68
CA TYR A 3 -12.79 16.19 0.29
C TYR A 3 -11.79 16.76 1.30
N SER A 4 -11.66 16.08 2.44
CA SER A 4 -10.55 16.25 3.38
C SER A 4 -9.71 14.98 3.45
N VAL A 5 -8.47 15.09 3.96
CA VAL A 5 -7.58 13.94 4.11
C VAL A 5 -6.99 13.92 5.51
N GLU A 6 -7.17 12.80 6.19
CA GLU A 6 -6.49 12.50 7.43
C GLU A 6 -5.28 11.59 7.14
N TYR A 7 -4.08 12.08 7.46
CA TYR A 7 -2.87 11.27 7.36
C TYR A 7 -2.56 10.58 8.68
N ARG A 8 -2.03 9.37 8.59
CA ARG A 8 -1.48 8.61 9.72
C ARG A 8 -0.14 8.05 9.28
N LYS A 9 0.84 8.06 10.18
CA LYS A 9 2.12 7.38 10.00
C LYS A 9 2.39 6.53 11.23
N ASN A 10 2.95 5.36 11.02
CA ASN A 10 3.45 4.53 12.10
C ASN A 10 4.71 3.80 11.65
N SER A 11 5.53 3.39 12.61
CA SER A 11 6.80 2.72 12.37
C SER A 11 6.95 1.57 13.34
N ILE A 12 7.48 0.46 12.86
CA ILE A 12 7.78 -0.72 13.67
C ILE A 12 9.15 -1.27 13.24
N GLY A 13 9.92 -1.81 14.19
CA GLY A 13 11.20 -2.44 13.87
C GLY A 13 11.00 -3.59 12.89
N MET A 14 11.86 -3.71 11.88
CA MET A 14 11.72 -4.73 10.84
C MET A 14 11.69 -6.14 11.41
N GLU A 15 12.52 -6.42 12.41
CA GLU A 15 12.53 -7.72 13.08
C GLU A 15 11.18 -8.01 13.77
N LEU A 16 10.67 -7.06 14.56
CA LEU A 16 9.37 -7.19 15.23
C LEU A 16 8.21 -7.30 14.23
N PHE A 17 8.28 -6.58 13.12
CA PHE A 17 7.33 -6.70 12.02
C PHE A 17 7.35 -8.12 11.44
N ARG A 18 8.54 -8.66 11.15
CA ARG A 18 8.69 -10.01 10.60
C ARG A 18 8.13 -11.06 11.54
N GLN A 19 8.42 -10.95 12.84
CA GLN A 19 7.90 -11.85 13.87
C GLN A 19 6.37 -11.81 13.99
N LYS A 20 5.76 -10.62 13.89
CA LYS A 20 4.31 -10.46 14.14
C LYS A 20 3.42 -10.61 12.90
N TYR A 21 3.91 -10.20 11.73
CA TYR A 21 3.08 -10.00 10.54
C TYR A 21 3.57 -10.72 9.30
N HIS A 22 4.79 -11.27 9.30
CA HIS A 22 5.39 -11.95 8.14
C HIS A 22 5.45 -13.47 8.32
N ASP A 23 4.30 -14.09 8.56
CA ASP A 23 4.14 -15.55 8.60
C ASP A 23 4.27 -16.15 7.19
N ARG A 24 5.52 -16.26 6.74
CA ARG A 24 5.88 -16.63 5.37
C ARG A 24 5.41 -18.03 5.00
N GLU A 25 5.46 -18.98 5.93
CA GLU A 25 5.01 -20.35 5.66
C GLU A 25 3.52 -20.40 5.36
N LYS A 26 2.71 -19.70 6.16
CA LYS A 26 1.26 -19.59 5.95
C LYS A 26 0.94 -18.95 4.61
N TYR A 27 1.56 -17.83 4.26
CA TYR A 27 1.30 -17.17 2.98
C TYR A 27 1.76 -18.00 1.78
N LEU A 28 2.92 -18.66 1.87
CA LEU A 28 3.42 -19.53 0.80
C LEU A 28 2.53 -20.76 0.60
N ALA A 29 1.86 -21.27 1.63
CA ALA A 29 0.87 -22.33 1.49
C ALA A 29 -0.29 -21.89 0.58
N TYR A 30 -0.88 -20.72 0.84
CA TYR A 30 -1.92 -20.16 -0.02
C TYR A 30 -1.43 -19.89 -1.44
N CYS A 31 -0.18 -19.43 -1.60
CA CYS A 31 0.39 -19.22 -2.93
C CYS A 31 0.49 -20.52 -3.73
N ARG A 32 0.86 -21.65 -3.10
CA ARG A 32 0.99 -22.95 -3.79
C ARG A 32 -0.35 -23.51 -4.28
N GLU A 33 -1.44 -23.15 -3.63
CA GLU A 33 -2.80 -23.53 -4.05
C GLU A 33 -3.35 -22.61 -5.16
N CYS A 34 -2.73 -21.46 -5.38
CA CYS A 34 -3.18 -20.49 -6.37
C CYS A 34 -2.83 -20.94 -7.79
N PRO A 35 -3.77 -20.91 -8.76
CA PRO A 35 -3.49 -21.20 -10.17
C PRO A 35 -2.45 -20.27 -10.81
N LYS A 36 -2.11 -19.16 -10.15
CA LYS A 36 -1.09 -18.20 -10.60
C LYS A 36 0.31 -18.50 -10.06
N TYR A 37 0.49 -19.51 -9.20
CA TYR A 37 1.79 -19.88 -8.66
C TYR A 37 2.83 -20.05 -9.78
N ASN A 38 3.98 -19.38 -9.65
CA ASN A 38 5.05 -19.39 -10.65
C ASN A 38 4.65 -18.95 -12.08
N THR A 39 3.54 -18.21 -12.25
CA THR A 39 3.09 -17.73 -13.58
C THR A 39 3.18 -16.22 -13.76
N VAL A 40 3.30 -15.47 -12.66
CA VAL A 40 3.40 -14.00 -12.67
C VAL A 40 4.60 -13.57 -11.85
N TRP A 41 5.19 -12.43 -12.23
CA TRP A 41 6.44 -11.93 -11.65
C TRP A 41 6.42 -11.76 -10.13
N SER A 42 5.26 -11.42 -9.54
CA SER A 42 5.10 -11.27 -8.09
C SER A 42 4.87 -12.57 -7.33
N CYS A 43 4.60 -13.69 -8.02
CA CYS A 43 4.32 -14.97 -7.38
C CYS A 43 5.61 -15.73 -7.02
N PRO A 44 5.63 -16.45 -5.90
CA PRO A 44 6.72 -17.37 -5.57
C PRO A 44 6.82 -18.55 -6.57
N PRO A 45 7.98 -19.22 -6.65
CA PRO A 45 9.21 -18.96 -5.88
C PRO A 45 9.93 -17.68 -6.34
N LEU A 46 10.32 -16.83 -5.38
CA LEU A 46 11.09 -15.63 -5.67
C LEU A 46 12.54 -16.02 -5.97
N GLN A 47 13.17 -15.32 -6.91
CA GLN A 47 14.60 -15.49 -7.22
C GLN A 47 15.53 -14.88 -6.15
N ILE A 48 14.96 -14.21 -5.15
CA ILE A 48 15.69 -13.55 -4.07
C ILE A 48 15.33 -14.17 -2.72
N ASP A 49 16.30 -14.17 -1.81
CA ASP A 49 16.04 -14.43 -0.40
C ASP A 49 15.37 -13.19 0.22
N ALA A 50 14.06 -13.28 0.39
CA ALA A 50 13.25 -12.21 0.98
C ALA A 50 13.68 -11.86 2.42
N ASP A 51 14.11 -12.84 3.20
CA ASP A 51 14.50 -12.62 4.59
C ASP A 51 15.85 -11.90 4.68
N ALA A 52 16.83 -12.32 3.87
CA ALA A 52 18.11 -11.64 3.75
C ALA A 52 17.99 -10.24 3.11
N TYR A 53 17.00 -10.04 2.23
CA TYR A 53 16.72 -8.71 1.68
C TYR A 53 16.14 -7.77 2.74
N LEU A 54 15.12 -8.21 3.47
CA LEU A 54 14.43 -7.39 4.46
C LEU A 54 15.29 -7.10 5.70
N SER A 55 16.19 -8.00 6.10
CA SER A 55 17.07 -7.81 7.27
C SER A 55 18.01 -6.60 7.15
N LYS A 56 18.21 -6.07 5.94
CA LYS A 56 19.02 -4.87 5.69
C LYS A 56 18.35 -3.58 6.19
N TYR A 57 17.06 -3.62 6.51
CA TYR A 57 16.29 -2.46 6.93
C TYR A 57 16.00 -2.52 8.43
N ALA A 58 16.22 -1.42 9.14
CA ALA A 58 15.94 -1.34 10.57
C ALA A 58 14.44 -1.19 10.87
N TRP A 59 13.69 -0.52 10.00
CA TRP A 59 12.31 -0.10 10.24
C TRP A 59 11.40 -0.38 9.04
N VAL A 60 10.14 -0.70 9.34
CA VAL A 60 9.03 -0.63 8.41
C VAL A 60 8.21 0.60 8.76
N ASN A 61 8.08 1.52 7.80
CA ASN A 61 7.23 2.70 7.93
C ASN A 61 5.94 2.48 7.14
N VAL A 62 4.80 2.71 7.77
CA VAL A 62 3.49 2.65 7.14
C VAL A 62 2.88 4.04 7.17
N VAL A 63 2.50 4.54 5.99
CA VAL A 63 1.79 5.81 5.83
C VAL A 63 0.42 5.51 5.25
N GLY A 64 -0.62 6.00 5.92
CA GLY A 64 -2.00 5.89 5.49
C GLY A 64 -2.59 7.27 5.23
N ALA A 65 -3.39 7.37 4.17
CA ALA A 65 -4.19 8.55 3.86
C ALA A 65 -5.67 8.13 3.84
N LYS A 66 -6.46 8.63 4.79
CA LYS A 66 -7.91 8.45 4.83
C LYS A 66 -8.57 9.64 4.15
N ILE A 67 -9.15 9.40 2.99
CA ILE A 67 -9.85 10.41 2.20
C ILE A 67 -11.32 10.43 2.65
N ILE A 68 -11.80 11.59 3.07
CA ILE A 68 -13.18 11.80 3.52
C ILE A 68 -13.84 12.71 2.51
N LEU A 69 -14.75 12.16 1.72
CA LEU A 69 -15.43 12.88 0.64
C LEU A 69 -16.54 13.75 1.20
N ASP A 70 -16.70 14.95 0.64
CA ASP A 70 -17.87 15.78 0.94
C ASP A 70 -19.10 15.14 0.29
N GLN A 71 -20.26 15.22 0.97
CA GLN A 71 -21.50 14.57 0.52
C GLN A 71 -21.87 14.91 -0.94
N THR A 72 -21.64 16.17 -1.34
CA THR A 72 -21.90 16.64 -2.71
C THR A 72 -21.07 15.93 -3.79
N VAL A 73 -19.87 15.42 -3.45
CA VAL A 73 -19.03 14.66 -4.39
C VAL A 73 -19.59 13.26 -4.57
N ILE A 74 -20.06 12.64 -3.47
CA ILE A 74 -20.72 11.33 -3.50
C ILE A 74 -21.98 11.39 -4.36
N GLU A 75 -22.81 12.42 -4.16
CA GLU A 75 -24.06 12.62 -4.90
C GLU A 75 -23.84 12.88 -6.39
N LYS A 76 -22.77 13.58 -6.76
CA LYS A 76 -22.42 13.84 -8.17
C LYS A 76 -21.83 12.62 -8.88
N ALA A 77 -21.19 11.72 -8.13
CA ALA A 77 -20.65 10.47 -8.63
C ALA A 77 -21.70 9.35 -8.54
N ASP A 78 -22.83 9.54 -9.21
CA ASP A 78 -24.03 8.69 -9.17
C ASP A 78 -23.99 7.47 -10.12
N THR A 79 -22.91 7.31 -10.88
CA THR A 79 -22.74 6.25 -11.88
C THR A 79 -21.37 5.61 -11.73
N PRO A 80 -21.20 4.33 -12.10
CA PRO A 80 -19.91 3.64 -12.00
C PRO A 80 -18.75 4.38 -12.68
N ASP A 81 -18.99 4.98 -13.85
CA ASP A 81 -17.97 5.73 -14.58
C ASP A 81 -17.58 7.02 -13.87
N LYS A 82 -18.55 7.76 -13.30
CA LYS A 82 -18.25 8.97 -12.51
C LYS A 82 -17.56 8.63 -11.19
N ILE A 83 -17.95 7.54 -10.53
CA ILE A 83 -17.26 7.05 -9.32
C ILE A 83 -15.81 6.74 -9.64
N LYS A 84 -15.56 6.05 -10.75
CA LYS A 84 -14.21 5.72 -11.19
C LYS A 84 -13.41 6.97 -11.55
N SER A 85 -13.97 7.89 -12.33
CA SER A 85 -13.26 9.10 -12.76
C SER A 85 -12.95 10.03 -11.59
N GLU A 86 -13.93 10.30 -10.72
CA GLU A 86 -13.75 11.17 -9.55
C GLU A 86 -12.88 10.51 -8.50
N GLY A 87 -13.11 9.23 -8.22
CA GLY A 87 -12.26 8.45 -7.33
C GLY A 87 -10.80 8.46 -7.79
N TRP A 88 -10.55 8.21 -9.08
CA TRP A 88 -9.21 8.25 -9.65
C TRP A 88 -8.57 9.64 -9.54
N ARG A 89 -9.31 10.71 -9.87
CA ARG A 89 -8.83 12.09 -9.76
C ARG A 89 -8.40 12.42 -8.33
N ILE A 90 -9.21 12.06 -7.34
CA ILE A 90 -8.97 12.37 -5.92
C ILE A 90 -7.81 11.53 -5.39
N VAL A 91 -7.84 10.20 -5.59
CA VAL A 91 -6.80 9.28 -5.11
C VAL A 91 -5.45 9.63 -5.73
N THR A 92 -5.39 9.97 -7.03
CA THR A 92 -4.15 10.37 -7.70
C THR A 92 -3.56 11.65 -7.10
N LYS A 93 -4.40 12.66 -6.83
CA LYS A 93 -3.96 13.91 -6.17
C LYS A 93 -3.40 13.65 -4.78
N VAL A 94 -4.04 12.79 -3.98
CA VAL A 94 -3.57 12.45 -2.63
C VAL A 94 -2.29 11.63 -2.68
N LYS A 95 -2.22 10.63 -3.58
CA LYS A 95 -1.03 9.81 -3.81
C LYS A 95 0.19 10.66 -4.12
N HIS A 96 0.10 11.59 -5.08
CA HIS A 96 1.23 12.45 -5.43
C HIS A 96 1.69 13.35 -4.27
N LYS A 97 0.76 13.82 -3.43
CA LYS A 97 1.13 14.55 -2.21
C LYS A 97 1.90 13.67 -1.23
N VAL A 98 1.45 12.42 -1.01
CA VAL A 98 2.16 11.47 -0.15
C VAL A 98 3.54 11.14 -0.71
N GLU A 99 3.65 10.87 -2.02
CA GLU A 99 4.91 10.62 -2.70
C GLU A 99 5.89 11.79 -2.58
N ALA A 100 5.42 13.03 -2.77
CA ALA A 100 6.26 14.22 -2.62
C ALA A 100 6.84 14.35 -1.21
N VAL A 101 6.05 14.04 -0.17
CA VAL A 101 6.51 14.03 1.21
C VAL A 101 7.52 12.92 1.46
N LEU A 102 7.26 11.71 0.96
CA LEU A 102 8.16 10.56 1.12
C LEU A 102 9.50 10.79 0.39
N ASN A 103 9.46 11.27 -0.85
CA ASN A 103 10.64 11.57 -1.65
C ASN A 103 11.42 12.78 -1.11
N GLY A 104 10.74 13.75 -0.49
CA GLY A 104 11.38 14.88 0.18
C GLY A 104 12.04 14.52 1.53
N CYS A 105 11.57 13.46 2.20
CA CYS A 105 12.17 12.94 3.44
C CYS A 105 13.34 11.98 3.20
N ILE A 106 13.47 11.41 2.01
CA ILE A 106 14.55 10.49 1.65
C ILE A 106 15.55 11.26 0.78
N ARG A 107 16.36 12.12 1.39
CA ARG A 107 17.70 12.38 0.87
C ARG A 107 18.58 11.23 1.38
N ILE A 108 18.83 10.27 0.50
CA ILE A 108 19.94 9.31 0.65
C ILE A 108 21.23 10.06 0.34
#